data_AF-A0A183T1S0-F1
#
_entry.id   AF-A0A183T1S0-F1
#
_cell.length_a   1.000
_cell.length_b   1.000
_cell.length_c   1.000
_cell.angle_alpha   90.00
_cell.angle_beta   90.00
_cell.angle_gamma   90.00
#
_symmetry.space_group_name_H-M   'P 1'
#
loop_
_entity.id
_entity.type
_entity.pdbx_description
1 polymer ?
#
loop_
_entity_poly.entity_id
_entity_poly.type
_entity_poly.pdbx_seq_one_letter_code
_entity_poly.pdbx_strand_id
1 'polypeptide(L)'
;MLGLGGLAALVQLLLMPLTCESPRWLAAHGRLSEAANVMRRIYPSETAVQQLLARMAKLYHSQPILDDQQEQVHGEKDSSTTTDDTSVNQPLLPSTSESEVFSSPQPSGCNLWRMLADPYTRRRLFAGCGLQLIQQLCGINTVMYYSASIISMAGIGSLQGATATGANSNSSQAVWLAALVAGVNCLASCLGLCLISRFSRRCLVLCSLSGVVLSLSLLAVTFQLIDARPLAVDLIEAVPFDLQGLDPKVVNMCATRSTCNTCISAHVCGFCYQLTADRRVVNGSCLISTALFSHTSAYGRCNSSQLTSAGDASHSRDLALFTMDYCPSAYGWLAVLGLILYLAFFAPGMGPLPWTINAELYPAWARNTGVAMATSANWLANFFVSLTFLSLTEWLTRPGQEITPPPSSSFFILSSLFRTCWLLGEINPLPFSFMNFICVCTSDSKGNDRFLEV
;
A
#
# COMPACT_ATOMS: atom_id res chain seq x y z
N MET A 1 -12.53 17.31 9.82
CA MET A 1 -11.84 16.49 8.80
C MET A 1 -12.84 15.67 7.96
N LEU A 2 -13.64 14.76 8.55
CA LEU A 2 -14.61 13.95 7.77
C LEU A 2 -15.63 14.78 6.96
N GLY A 3 -16.19 15.86 7.53
CA GLY A 3 -17.13 16.74 6.82
C GLY A 3 -16.53 17.51 5.63
N LEU A 4 -15.23 17.76 5.62
CA LEU A 4 -14.54 18.40 4.49
C LEU A 4 -14.47 17.48 3.26
N GLY A 5 -14.47 16.16 3.47
CA GLY A 5 -14.58 15.19 2.37
C GLY A 5 -15.89 15.32 1.59
N GLY A 6 -16.95 15.79 2.25
CA GLY A 6 -18.23 16.10 1.61
C GLY A 6 -18.12 17.19 0.53
N LEU A 7 -17.16 18.12 0.64
CA LEU A 7 -16.93 19.13 -0.38
C LEU A 7 -16.42 18.51 -1.68
N ALA A 8 -15.44 17.60 -1.61
CA ALA A 8 -14.94 16.90 -2.78
C ALA A 8 -16.05 16.06 -3.44
N ALA A 9 -16.88 15.39 -2.63
CA ALA A 9 -18.04 14.64 -3.13
C ALA A 9 -19.07 15.55 -3.80
N LEU A 10 -19.37 16.72 -3.22
CA LEU A 10 -20.29 17.70 -3.79
C LEU A 10 -19.75 18.27 -5.11
N VAL A 11 -18.47 18.63 -5.15
CA VAL A 11 -17.81 19.08 -6.39
C VAL A 11 -17.90 18.00 -7.47
N GLN A 12 -17.61 16.73 -7.14
CA GLN A 12 -17.74 15.63 -8.09
C GLN A 12 -19.19 15.45 -8.56
N LEU A 13 -20.17 15.53 -7.66
CA LEU A 13 -21.59 15.39 -7.97
C LEU A 13 -22.08 16.47 -8.94
N LEU A 14 -21.61 17.71 -8.76
CA LEU A 14 -21.96 18.85 -9.63
C LEU A 14 -21.23 18.78 -10.98
N LEU A 15 -20.03 18.22 -11.04
CA LEU A 15 -19.24 18.10 -12.28
C LEU A 15 -19.61 16.88 -13.13
N MET A 16 -20.06 15.77 -12.54
CA MET A 16 -20.37 14.54 -13.28
C MET A 16 -21.34 14.74 -14.47
N PRO A 17 -22.44 15.52 -14.35
CA PRO A 17 -23.32 15.80 -15.48
C PRO A 17 -22.64 16.51 -16.67
N LEU A 18 -21.48 17.14 -16.48
CA LEU A 18 -20.71 17.83 -17.52
C LEU A 18 -19.71 16.89 -18.23
N THR A 19 -19.46 15.71 -17.67
CA THR A 19 -18.49 14.75 -18.22
C THR A 19 -19.12 13.88 -19.30
N CYS A 20 -18.32 13.46 -20.28
CA CYS A 20 -18.78 12.55 -21.33
C CYS A 20 -18.67 11.09 -20.89
N GLU A 21 -19.57 10.26 -21.41
CA GLU A 21 -19.49 8.81 -21.23
C GLU A 21 -18.24 8.20 -21.89
N SER A 22 -17.81 7.05 -21.38
CA SER A 22 -16.64 6.35 -21.92
C SER A 22 -16.88 5.90 -23.38
N PRO A 23 -15.98 6.24 -24.33
CA PRO A 23 -16.10 5.82 -25.73
C PRO A 23 -16.24 4.30 -25.89
N ARG A 24 -15.57 3.53 -25.02
CA ARG A 24 -15.62 2.07 -25.04
C ARG A 24 -16.98 1.54 -24.62
N TRP A 25 -17.64 2.18 -23.65
CA TRP A 25 -18.99 1.82 -23.23
C TRP A 25 -20.00 2.17 -24.33
N LEU A 26 -19.90 3.36 -24.93
CA LEU A 26 -20.74 3.78 -26.06
C LEU A 26 -20.61 2.81 -27.25
N ALA A 27 -19.39 2.43 -27.62
CA ALA A 27 -19.14 1.46 -28.67
C ALA A 27 -19.72 0.07 -28.37
N ALA A 28 -19.65 -0.37 -27.10
CA ALA A 28 -20.24 -1.64 -26.67
C ALA A 28 -21.78 -1.67 -26.76
N HIS A 29 -22.43 -0.50 -26.73
CA HIS A 29 -23.89 -0.35 -26.87
C HIS A 29 -24.31 0.09 -28.29
N GLY A 30 -23.44 -0.10 -29.30
CA GLY A 30 -23.74 0.26 -30.69
C GLY A 30 -23.75 1.76 -31.01
N ARG A 31 -23.46 2.64 -30.03
CA ARG A 31 -23.46 4.11 -30.18
C ARG A 31 -22.12 4.62 -30.73
N LEU A 32 -21.71 4.12 -31.89
CA LEU A 32 -20.39 4.40 -32.49
C LEU A 32 -20.20 5.87 -32.90
N SER A 33 -21.25 6.54 -33.36
CA SER A 33 -21.21 7.96 -33.74
C SER A 33 -20.90 8.88 -32.55
N GLU A 34 -21.50 8.58 -31.40
CA GLU A 34 -21.24 9.31 -30.15
C GLU A 34 -19.84 9.01 -29.59
N ALA A 35 -19.42 7.74 -29.65
CA ALA A 35 -18.05 7.36 -29.29
C ALA A 35 -17.00 8.11 -30.13
N ALA A 36 -17.27 8.29 -31.43
CA ALA A 36 -16.42 9.07 -32.34
C ALA A 36 -16.33 10.54 -31.90
N ASN A 37 -17.46 11.16 -31.58
CA ASN A 37 -17.51 12.55 -31.13
C ASN A 37 -16.70 12.78 -29.84
N VAL A 38 -16.78 11.84 -28.89
CA VAL A 38 -15.97 11.91 -27.66
C VAL A 38 -14.48 11.73 -27.98
N MET A 39 -14.11 10.77 -28.83
CA MET A 39 -12.71 10.54 -29.18
C MET A 39 -12.05 11.68 -29.96
N ARG A 40 -12.78 12.38 -30.82
CA ARG A 40 -12.28 13.59 -31.49
C ARG A 40 -11.89 14.72 -30.54
N ARG A 41 -12.49 14.76 -29.34
CA ARG A 41 -12.12 15.74 -28.30
C ARG A 41 -10.82 15.36 -27.56
N ILE A 42 -10.46 14.08 -27.59
CA ILE A 42 -9.33 13.52 -26.83
C ILE A 42 -8.09 13.35 -27.73
N TYR A 43 -8.28 12.91 -28.96
CA TYR A 43 -7.22 12.61 -29.91
C TYR A 43 -7.15 13.68 -31.01
N PRO A 44 -5.98 14.28 -31.25
CA PRO A 44 -5.82 15.30 -32.29
C PRO A 44 -5.83 14.75 -33.73
N SER A 45 -5.69 13.43 -33.91
CA SER A 45 -5.58 12.77 -35.22
C SER A 45 -6.87 12.04 -35.59
N GLU A 46 -7.57 12.52 -36.64
CA GLU A 46 -8.78 11.86 -37.16
C GLU A 46 -8.50 10.44 -37.68
N THR A 47 -7.32 10.20 -38.26
CA THR A 47 -6.94 8.85 -38.73
C THR A 47 -6.79 7.87 -37.57
N ALA A 48 -6.22 8.30 -36.44
CA ALA A 48 -6.13 7.49 -35.23
C ALA A 48 -7.51 7.19 -34.64
N VAL A 49 -8.41 8.19 -34.63
CA VAL A 49 -9.80 8.02 -34.17
C VAL A 49 -10.53 6.98 -35.02
N GLN A 50 -10.43 7.06 -36.35
CA GLN A 50 -11.07 6.10 -37.27
C GLN A 50 -10.53 4.68 -37.09
N GLN A 51 -9.21 4.52 -36.94
CA GLN A 51 -8.59 3.22 -36.69
C GLN A 51 -9.05 2.59 -35.37
N LEU A 52 -9.12 3.39 -34.29
CA LEU A 52 -9.60 2.95 -32.98
C LEU A 52 -11.08 2.57 -33.02
N LEU A 53 -11.93 3.39 -33.67
CA LEU A 53 -13.34 3.08 -33.89
C LEU A 53 -13.52 1.78 -34.66
N ALA A 54 -12.77 1.58 -35.74
CA ALA A 54 -12.83 0.36 -36.55
C ALA A 54 -12.44 -0.87 -35.73
N ARG A 55 -11.41 -0.78 -34.88
CA ARG A 55 -11.03 -1.85 -33.94
C ARG A 55 -12.14 -2.15 -32.94
N MET A 56 -12.75 -1.11 -32.33
CA MET A 56 -13.86 -1.30 -31.39
C MET A 56 -15.10 -1.88 -32.07
N ALA A 57 -15.49 -1.36 -33.23
CA ALA A 57 -16.61 -1.85 -34.01
C ALA A 57 -16.43 -3.33 -34.37
N LYS A 58 -15.24 -3.75 -34.80
CA LYS A 58 -14.93 -5.18 -35.04
C LYS A 58 -15.10 -6.04 -33.79
N LEU A 59 -14.67 -5.57 -32.61
CA LEU A 59 -14.77 -6.31 -31.35
C LEU A 59 -16.21 -6.47 -30.86
N TYR A 60 -17.10 -5.50 -31.15
CA TYR A 60 -18.46 -5.46 -30.63
C TYR A 60 -19.51 -5.92 -31.65
N HIS A 61 -19.37 -5.62 -32.95
CA HIS A 61 -20.31 -6.08 -34.01
C HIS A 61 -20.15 -7.56 -34.40
N SER A 62 -19.07 -8.23 -33.98
CA SER A 62 -18.99 -9.70 -34.04
C SER A 62 -19.87 -10.38 -32.97
N GLN A 63 -20.63 -9.62 -32.17
CA GLN A 63 -21.75 -10.13 -31.38
C GLN A 63 -23.03 -9.96 -32.24
N PRO A 64 -23.76 -11.04 -32.57
CA PRO A 64 -24.99 -10.90 -33.35
C PRO A 64 -26.02 -10.15 -32.51
N ILE A 65 -26.44 -8.99 -33.01
CA ILE A 65 -27.56 -8.21 -32.51
C ILE A 65 -28.83 -8.99 -32.89
N LEU A 66 -29.53 -9.55 -31.90
CA LEU A 66 -30.93 -9.93 -32.06
C LEU A 66 -31.74 -8.63 -31.97
N ASP A 67 -31.93 -7.98 -33.12
CA ASP A 67 -33.02 -7.01 -33.27
C ASP A 67 -34.28 -7.81 -33.60
N ASP A 68 -35.07 -8.11 -32.58
CA ASP A 68 -36.52 -8.28 -32.76
C ASP A 68 -37.06 -6.93 -33.21
N GLN A 69 -37.28 -6.76 -34.52
CA GLN A 69 -38.47 -6.19 -35.17
C GLN A 69 -38.30 -6.27 -36.70
N GLN A 70 -38.68 -7.41 -37.29
CA GLN A 70 -39.01 -7.50 -38.72
C GLN A 70 -40.47 -7.93 -38.89
N GLU A 71 -41.30 -6.98 -39.27
CA GLU A 71 -42.53 -7.14 -40.06
C GLU A 71 -42.79 -5.74 -40.63
N GLN A 72 -42.81 -5.45 -41.94
CA GLN A 72 -43.47 -6.12 -43.06
C GLN A 72 -42.94 -5.59 -44.43
N VAL A 73 -42.74 -6.50 -45.41
CA VAL A 73 -43.35 -6.51 -46.77
C VAL A 73 -43.15 -5.24 -47.65
N HIS A 74 -42.69 -5.19 -48.91
CA HIS A 74 -42.56 -6.00 -50.14
C HIS A 74 -41.42 -5.31 -50.95
N GLY A 75 -40.55 -5.95 -51.74
CA GLY A 75 -40.86 -6.68 -52.96
C GLY A 75 -40.96 -5.73 -54.17
N GLU A 76 -39.85 -5.37 -54.83
CA GLU A 76 -39.84 -4.91 -56.23
C GLU A 76 -38.46 -5.19 -56.87
N LYS A 77 -38.48 -5.89 -58.01
CA LYS A 77 -37.32 -6.15 -58.89
C LYS A 77 -37.10 -4.93 -59.77
N ASP A 78 -35.85 -4.62 -60.10
CA ASP A 78 -35.47 -4.43 -61.51
C ASP A 78 -33.95 -4.44 -61.78
N SER A 79 -33.60 -5.38 -62.65
CA SER A 79 -32.63 -5.35 -63.76
C SER A 79 -31.62 -4.20 -63.86
N SER A 80 -30.33 -4.53 -63.93
CA SER A 80 -29.51 -4.24 -65.13
C SER A 80 -28.09 -4.81 -64.99
N THR A 81 -27.72 -5.60 -65.99
CA THR A 81 -26.38 -6.10 -66.27
C THR A 81 -25.71 -5.13 -67.23
N THR A 82 -24.48 -4.69 -66.95
CA THR A 82 -23.45 -4.47 -67.99
C THR A 82 -22.05 -4.37 -67.37
N THR A 83 -21.14 -5.03 -68.06
CA THR A 83 -19.68 -5.17 -67.92
C THR A 83 -18.92 -3.85 -68.09
N ASP A 84 -17.80 -3.68 -67.38
CA ASP A 84 -16.47 -3.52 -68.01
C ASP A 84 -15.31 -3.43 -66.99
N ASP A 85 -14.21 -4.07 -67.36
CA ASP A 85 -12.93 -4.21 -66.67
C ASP A 85 -12.14 -2.89 -66.57
N THR A 86 -11.45 -2.62 -65.46
CA THR A 86 -10.01 -2.27 -65.50
C THR A 86 -9.29 -2.36 -64.14
N SER A 87 -8.09 -2.92 -64.21
CA SER A 87 -7.11 -3.28 -63.19
C SER A 87 -6.59 -2.18 -62.24
N VAL A 88 -6.31 -2.54 -60.97
CA VAL A 88 -5.03 -2.23 -60.29
C VAL A 88 -4.67 -3.35 -59.32
N ASN A 89 -3.55 -4.05 -59.61
CA ASN A 89 -2.90 -4.98 -58.68
C ASN A 89 -2.38 -4.24 -57.43
N GLN A 90 -2.72 -4.73 -56.25
CA GLN A 90 -2.03 -4.38 -55.00
C GLN A 90 -1.59 -5.68 -54.29
N PRO A 91 -0.39 -5.74 -53.69
CA PRO A 91 0.29 -7.01 -53.40
C PRO A 91 -0.39 -7.78 -52.27
N LEU A 92 -0.50 -9.11 -52.46
CA LEU A 92 -0.81 -10.06 -51.38
C LEU A 92 0.18 -9.86 -50.22
N LEU A 93 -0.33 -9.43 -49.07
CA LEU A 93 0.28 -9.68 -47.76
C LEU A 93 -0.29 -10.99 -47.20
N PRO A 94 0.54 -11.82 -46.55
CA PRO A 94 0.20 -13.19 -46.22
C PRO A 94 -0.90 -13.26 -45.15
N SER A 95 -1.84 -14.17 -45.37
CA SER A 95 -2.87 -14.59 -44.43
C SER A 95 -2.26 -15.18 -43.15
N THR A 96 -2.06 -14.35 -42.13
CA THR A 96 -1.86 -14.83 -40.76
C THR A 96 -3.18 -14.80 -40.01
N SER A 97 -3.90 -15.92 -40.11
CA SER A 97 -4.74 -16.55 -39.06
C SER A 97 -5.23 -15.69 -37.88
N GLU A 98 -6.02 -14.64 -38.13
CA GLU A 98 -6.83 -13.96 -37.10
C GLU A 98 -8.32 -14.29 -37.21
N SER A 99 -8.64 -15.38 -37.89
CA SER A 99 -9.99 -15.93 -37.97
C SER A 99 -10.12 -17.12 -37.01
N GLU A 100 -10.91 -16.91 -35.96
CA GLU A 100 -11.76 -17.95 -35.38
C GLU A 100 -11.09 -19.08 -34.57
N VAL A 101 -10.94 -18.83 -33.27
CA VAL A 101 -11.36 -19.84 -32.27
C VAL A 101 -12.52 -19.23 -31.47
N PHE A 102 -13.67 -19.26 -32.12
CA PHE A 102 -15.01 -19.45 -31.57
C PHE A 102 -15.34 -18.76 -30.23
N SER A 103 -15.78 -17.50 -30.28
CA SER A 103 -16.69 -16.97 -29.28
C SER A 103 -18.03 -17.69 -29.42
N SER A 104 -18.23 -18.71 -28.60
CA SER A 104 -19.56 -19.27 -28.32
C SER A 104 -20.52 -18.15 -27.85
N PRO A 105 -21.84 -18.32 -28.04
CA PRO A 105 -22.86 -17.34 -27.66
C PRO A 105 -22.62 -16.86 -26.23
N GLN A 106 -22.85 -15.57 -25.92
CA GLN A 106 -22.90 -15.08 -24.54
C GLN A 106 -23.82 -16.01 -23.74
N PRO A 107 -23.29 -16.93 -22.90
CA PRO A 107 -24.15 -17.70 -22.05
C PRO A 107 -24.61 -16.73 -20.97
N SER A 108 -25.89 -16.76 -20.62
CA SER A 108 -26.52 -16.00 -19.53
C SER A 108 -26.00 -16.41 -18.13
N GLY A 109 -24.72 -16.72 -18.01
CA GLY A 109 -24.03 -17.11 -16.79
C GLY A 109 -23.07 -16.01 -16.34
N CYS A 110 -22.78 -15.97 -15.03
CA CYS A 110 -21.82 -15.02 -14.49
C CYS A 110 -20.46 -15.18 -15.18
N ASN A 111 -19.92 -14.09 -15.73
CA ASN A 111 -18.60 -14.06 -16.37
C ASN A 111 -17.48 -14.62 -15.47
N LEU A 112 -17.66 -14.55 -14.15
CA LEU A 112 -16.74 -15.15 -13.17
C LEU A 112 -16.65 -16.67 -13.30
N TRP A 113 -17.79 -17.37 -13.42
CA TRP A 113 -17.79 -18.82 -13.57
C TRP A 113 -17.10 -19.26 -14.85
N ARG A 114 -17.31 -18.52 -15.94
CA ARG A 114 -16.61 -18.72 -17.21
C ARG A 114 -15.10 -18.53 -17.04
N MET A 115 -14.67 -17.49 -16.33
CA MET A 115 -13.24 -17.24 -16.04
C MET A 115 -12.61 -18.34 -15.16
N LEU A 116 -13.36 -18.94 -14.25
CA LEU A 116 -12.87 -20.02 -13.38
C LEU A 116 -12.82 -21.37 -14.09
N ALA A 117 -13.73 -21.60 -15.04
CA ALA A 117 -13.77 -22.81 -15.85
C ALA A 117 -12.62 -22.85 -16.88
N ASP A 118 -12.32 -21.74 -17.54
CA ASP A 118 -11.25 -21.65 -18.54
C ASP A 118 -9.86 -21.58 -17.86
N PRO A 119 -8.95 -22.54 -18.11
CA PRO A 119 -7.63 -22.56 -17.48
C PRO A 119 -6.76 -21.33 -17.82
N TYR A 120 -6.95 -20.71 -18.98
CA TYR A 120 -6.16 -19.55 -19.43
C TYR A 120 -6.52 -18.27 -18.67
N THR A 121 -7.82 -17.99 -18.51
CA THR A 121 -8.30 -16.85 -17.71
C THR A 121 -8.22 -17.11 -16.21
N ARG A 122 -8.38 -18.35 -15.75
CA ARG A 122 -8.17 -18.72 -14.35
C ARG A 122 -6.76 -18.38 -13.86
N ARG A 123 -5.73 -18.73 -14.64
CA ARG A 123 -4.32 -18.41 -14.28
C ARG A 123 -4.09 -16.91 -14.16
N ARG A 124 -4.66 -16.12 -15.07
CA ARG A 124 -4.62 -14.65 -15.02
C ARG A 124 -5.33 -14.09 -13.81
N LEU A 125 -6.50 -14.62 -13.48
CA LEU A 125 -7.27 -14.20 -12.31
C LEU A 125 -6.48 -14.43 -11.02
N PHE A 126 -5.86 -15.60 -10.87
CA PHE A 126 -4.99 -15.89 -9.73
C PHE A 126 -3.76 -14.97 -9.67
N ALA A 127 -3.11 -14.72 -10.80
CA ALA A 127 -1.97 -13.79 -10.85
C ALA A 127 -2.38 -12.36 -10.46
N GLY A 128 -3.49 -11.87 -11.02
CA GLY A 128 -4.02 -10.53 -10.75
C GLY A 128 -4.49 -10.33 -9.31
N CYS A 129 -5.23 -11.30 -8.76
CA CYS A 129 -5.66 -11.29 -7.35
C CYS A 129 -4.48 -11.49 -6.39
N GLY A 130 -3.55 -12.39 -6.72
CA GLY A 130 -2.35 -12.64 -5.92
C GLY A 130 -1.45 -11.42 -5.82
N LEU A 131 -1.29 -10.68 -6.92
CA LEU A 131 -0.52 -9.45 -6.93
C LEU A 131 -1.15 -8.36 -6.02
N GLN A 132 -2.48 -8.27 -6.00
CA GLN A 132 -3.20 -7.36 -5.11
C GLN A 132 -3.16 -7.80 -3.63
N LEU A 133 -3.22 -9.11 -3.38
CA LEU A 133 -3.06 -9.67 -2.04
C LEU A 133 -1.66 -9.36 -1.49
N ILE A 134 -0.60 -9.61 -2.26
CA ILE A 134 0.79 -9.32 -1.87
C ILE A 134 0.96 -7.83 -1.59
N GLN A 135 0.38 -6.95 -2.40
CA GLN A 135 0.43 -5.50 -2.17
C GLN A 135 -0.03 -5.13 -0.75
N GLN A 136 -1.11 -5.75 -0.27
CA GLN A 136 -1.69 -5.47 1.05
C GLN A 136 -0.96 -6.20 2.18
N LEU A 137 -0.51 -7.43 1.95
CA LEU A 137 0.29 -8.19 2.92
C LEU A 137 1.65 -7.54 3.19
N CYS A 138 2.20 -6.77 2.24
CA CYS A 138 3.36 -5.91 2.49
C CYS A 138 3.07 -4.77 3.48
N GLY A 139 1.83 -4.57 3.92
CA GLY A 139 1.47 -3.70 5.03
C GLY A 139 1.38 -2.21 4.70
N ILE A 140 1.16 -1.83 3.43
CA ILE A 140 1.18 -0.40 3.05
C ILE A 140 0.10 0.41 3.78
N ASN A 141 -1.13 -0.11 3.82
CA ASN A 141 -2.23 0.58 4.48
C ASN A 141 -2.03 0.64 6.00
N THR A 142 -1.47 -0.41 6.60
CA THR A 142 -1.04 -0.41 8.00
C THR A 142 -0.03 0.69 8.28
N VAL A 143 1.02 0.80 7.47
CA VAL A 143 2.03 1.86 7.62
C VAL A 143 1.37 3.23 7.47
N MET A 144 0.44 3.41 6.53
CA MET A 144 -0.25 4.69 6.35
C MET A 144 -1.17 5.04 7.52
N TYR A 145 -1.96 4.09 8.03
CA TYR A 145 -2.91 4.31 9.13
C TYR A 145 -2.22 4.50 10.48
N TYR A 146 -1.16 3.72 10.73
CA TYR A 146 -0.51 3.64 12.03
C TYR A 146 0.91 4.21 12.04
N SER A 147 1.35 4.93 11.00
CA SER A 147 2.70 5.53 10.94
C SER A 147 3.06 6.32 12.20
N ALA A 148 2.18 7.22 12.64
CA ALA A 148 2.40 8.00 13.86
C ALA A 148 2.50 7.09 15.11
N SER A 149 1.68 6.05 15.20
CA SER A 149 1.74 5.07 16.28
C SER A 149 3.02 4.24 16.25
N ILE A 150 3.47 3.79 15.07
CA ILE A 150 4.74 3.05 14.89
C ILE A 150 5.93 3.92 15.31
N ILE A 151 5.93 5.19 14.90
CA ILE A 151 6.96 6.17 15.29
C ILE A 151 6.91 6.45 16.80
N SER A 152 5.71 6.50 17.39
CA SER A 152 5.54 6.66 18.83
C SER A 152 6.10 5.45 19.59
N MET A 153 5.74 4.22 19.18
CA MET A 153 6.26 2.97 19.74
C MET A 153 7.79 2.89 19.64
N ALA A 154 8.39 3.49 18.61
CA ALA A 154 9.85 3.55 18.46
C ALA A 154 10.54 4.51 19.45
N GLY A 155 9.79 5.29 20.23
CA GLY A 155 10.33 6.08 21.35
C GLY A 155 10.92 7.44 20.97
N ILE A 156 10.49 8.05 19.86
CA ILE A 156 11.09 9.29 19.33
C ILE A 156 10.50 10.57 19.94
N GLY A 157 9.39 10.47 20.68
CA GLY A 157 8.55 11.61 21.10
C GLY A 157 9.22 12.71 21.93
N SER A 158 10.45 12.55 22.43
CA SER A 158 11.08 13.50 23.36
C SER A 158 12.56 13.79 23.16
N LEU A 159 13.31 12.99 22.38
CA LEU A 159 14.77 13.12 22.23
C LEU A 159 15.22 14.40 21.49
N GLN A 160 14.30 15.19 20.95
CA GLN A 160 14.60 16.38 20.15
C GLN A 160 13.94 17.68 20.66
N GLY A 161 13.25 17.65 21.80
CA GLY A 161 12.72 18.86 22.46
C GLY A 161 13.80 19.80 23.01
N ALA A 162 15.07 19.39 22.99
CA ALA A 162 16.20 20.14 23.54
C ALA A 162 16.99 20.97 22.50
N THR A 163 16.57 21.03 21.23
CA THR A 163 17.15 21.97 20.25
C THR A 163 16.36 23.25 20.17
N ALA A 164 16.81 24.23 20.96
CA ALA A 164 16.80 25.66 20.70
C ALA A 164 15.54 26.24 20.02
N THR A 165 14.50 26.49 20.81
CA THR A 165 13.70 27.73 20.91
C THR A 165 12.30 27.39 21.40
N GLY A 166 11.95 27.89 22.60
CA GLY A 166 10.56 28.10 23.00
C GLY A 166 9.74 26.84 23.31
N ALA A 167 9.32 26.75 24.56
CA ALA A 167 8.27 25.87 25.04
C ALA A 167 7.07 25.81 24.07
N ASN A 168 6.75 24.59 23.61
CA ASN A 168 5.41 24.09 23.33
C ASN A 168 5.52 22.56 23.21
N SER A 169 5.24 21.86 24.31
CA SER A 169 5.08 20.40 24.36
C SER A 169 3.87 20.00 23.54
N ASN A 170 4.08 19.83 22.23
CA ASN A 170 3.05 19.29 21.36
C ASN A 170 3.41 17.84 21.07
N SER A 171 2.47 16.94 21.33
CA SER A 171 2.38 15.55 20.83
C SER A 171 2.34 15.47 19.28
N SER A 172 2.92 16.47 18.60
CA SER A 172 2.91 16.71 17.17
C SER A 172 4.16 16.20 16.46
N GLN A 173 5.24 15.83 17.17
CA GLN A 173 6.47 15.38 16.52
C GLN A 173 6.29 14.08 15.75
N ALA A 174 5.64 13.06 16.36
CA ALA A 174 5.33 11.81 15.67
C ALA A 174 4.39 12.04 14.47
N VAL A 175 3.45 13.00 14.59
CA VAL A 175 2.54 13.39 13.51
C VAL A 175 3.28 14.09 12.37
N TRP A 176 4.22 15.00 12.66
CA TRP A 176 5.05 15.67 11.65
C TRP A 176 6.03 14.71 10.98
N LEU A 177 6.59 13.75 11.72
CA LEU A 177 7.41 12.68 11.14
C LEU A 177 6.56 11.74 10.27
N ALA A 178 5.32 11.42 10.68
CA ALA A 178 4.38 10.69 9.84
C ALA A 178 4.04 11.49 8.56
N ALA A 179 3.87 12.81 8.66
CA ALA A 179 3.68 13.68 7.50
C ALA A 179 4.90 13.69 6.57
N LEU A 180 6.12 13.68 7.11
CA LEU A 180 7.36 13.52 6.33
C LEU A 180 7.37 12.19 5.57
N VAL A 181 7.07 11.10 6.27
CA VAL A 181 6.98 9.74 5.70
C VAL A 181 5.94 9.69 4.56
N ALA A 182 4.76 10.30 4.75
CA ALA A 182 3.75 10.43 3.70
C ALA A 182 4.21 11.33 2.53
N GLY A 183 4.97 12.39 2.80
CA GLY A 183 5.59 13.24 1.79
C GLY A 183 6.58 12.48 0.91
N VAL A 184 7.42 11.63 1.50
CA VAL A 184 8.31 10.74 0.75
C VAL A 184 7.53 9.78 -0.14
N ASN A 185 6.44 9.20 0.36
CA ASN A 185 5.57 8.34 -0.45
C ASN A 185 4.99 9.09 -1.67
N CYS A 186 4.59 10.35 -1.50
CA CYS A 186 4.11 11.19 -2.59
C CYS A 186 5.22 11.42 -3.65
N LEU A 187 6.41 11.84 -3.22
CA LEU A 187 7.56 12.08 -4.12
C LEU A 187 7.99 10.80 -4.85
N ALA A 188 8.06 9.68 -4.14
CA ALA A 188 8.42 8.39 -4.70
C ALA A 188 7.33 7.86 -5.65
N SER A 189 6.05 8.20 -5.44
CA SER A 189 4.97 7.91 -6.38
C SER A 189 5.13 8.69 -7.69
N CYS A 190 5.52 9.98 -7.62
CA CYS A 190 5.85 10.78 -8.80
C CYS A 190 7.04 10.18 -9.57
N LEU A 191 8.07 9.72 -8.85
CA LEU A 191 9.18 8.99 -9.47
C LEU A 191 8.70 7.71 -10.17
N GLY A 192 7.74 6.99 -9.57
CA GLY A 192 7.08 5.83 -10.18
C GLY A 192 6.47 6.12 -11.55
N LEU A 193 5.85 7.29 -11.74
CA LEU A 193 5.29 7.71 -13.03
C LEU A 193 6.38 7.87 -14.11
N CYS A 194 7.56 8.36 -13.74
CA CYS A 194 8.69 8.44 -14.66
C CYS A 194 9.28 7.06 -14.95
N LEU A 195 9.34 6.18 -13.95
CA LEU A 195 9.95 4.86 -14.06
C LEU A 195 9.11 3.86 -14.87
N ILE A 196 7.77 3.92 -14.78
CA ILE A 196 6.86 2.98 -15.44
C ILE A 196 6.96 2.99 -16.96
N SER A 197 7.38 4.12 -17.54
CA SER A 197 7.57 4.28 -18.98
C SER A 197 8.98 3.91 -19.45
N ARG A 198 9.93 3.79 -18.52
CA ARG A 198 11.36 3.56 -18.82
C ARG A 198 11.80 2.12 -18.59
N PHE A 199 11.24 1.47 -17.58
CA PHE A 199 11.63 0.12 -17.18
C PHE A 199 10.48 -0.87 -17.39
N SER A 200 10.81 -2.15 -17.55
CA SER A 200 9.81 -3.20 -17.62
C SER A 200 9.05 -3.31 -16.29
N ARG A 201 7.73 -3.55 -16.38
CA ARG A 201 6.86 -3.70 -15.20
C ARG A 201 7.39 -4.76 -14.22
N ARG A 202 7.87 -5.89 -14.75
CA ARG A 202 8.39 -7.01 -13.95
C ARG A 202 9.65 -6.60 -13.17
N CYS A 203 10.58 -5.90 -13.80
CA CYS A 203 11.79 -5.40 -13.13
C CYS A 203 11.43 -4.45 -11.99
N LEU A 204 10.53 -3.50 -12.24
CA LEU A 204 10.11 -2.55 -11.21
C LEU A 204 9.39 -3.21 -10.02
N VAL A 205 8.52 -4.20 -10.25
CA VAL A 205 7.90 -4.97 -9.16
C VAL A 205 8.96 -5.70 -8.34
N LEU A 206 9.91 -6.37 -8.98
CA LEU A 206 10.95 -7.13 -8.29
C LEU A 206 11.89 -6.22 -7.48
N CYS A 207 12.37 -5.13 -8.08
CA CYS A 207 13.21 -4.14 -7.39
C CYS A 207 12.48 -3.52 -6.19
N SER A 208 11.19 -3.21 -6.33
CA SER A 208 10.35 -2.69 -5.26
C SER A 208 10.18 -3.69 -4.13
N LEU A 209 9.85 -4.95 -4.43
CA LEU A 209 9.73 -6.01 -3.43
C LEU A 209 11.04 -6.25 -2.67
N SER A 210 12.18 -6.26 -3.37
CA SER A 210 13.49 -6.41 -2.72
C SER A 210 13.79 -5.26 -1.75
N GLY A 211 13.51 -4.02 -2.16
CA GLY A 211 13.63 -2.85 -1.27
C GLY A 211 12.69 -2.89 -0.08
N VAL A 212 11.45 -3.37 -0.28
CA VAL A 212 10.47 -3.59 0.79
C VAL A 212 10.97 -4.64 1.79
N VAL A 213 11.51 -5.77 1.34
CA VAL A 213 12.07 -6.79 2.23
C VAL A 213 13.26 -6.24 3.04
N LEU A 214 14.17 -5.51 2.38
CA LEU A 214 15.33 -4.88 3.02
C LEU A 214 14.92 -3.91 4.14
N SER A 215 13.98 -3.02 3.83
CA SER A 215 13.48 -2.00 4.76
C SER A 215 12.65 -2.57 5.90
N LEU A 216 11.78 -3.55 5.64
CA LEU A 216 11.03 -4.23 6.69
C LEU A 216 11.95 -5.05 7.61
N SER A 217 13.01 -5.64 7.07
CA SER A 217 14.03 -6.32 7.88
C SER A 217 14.76 -5.34 8.80
N LEU A 218 15.10 -4.14 8.30
CA LEU A 218 15.68 -3.07 9.11
C LEU A 218 14.73 -2.63 10.23
N LEU A 219 13.44 -2.47 9.93
CA LEU A 219 12.41 -2.15 10.93
C LEU A 219 12.33 -3.24 12.01
N ALA A 220 12.25 -4.51 11.60
CA ALA A 220 12.19 -5.63 12.53
C ALA A 220 13.42 -5.68 13.47
N VAL A 221 14.62 -5.55 12.92
CA VAL A 221 15.87 -5.49 13.71
C VAL A 221 15.87 -4.28 14.64
N THR A 222 15.37 -3.13 14.19
CA THR A 222 15.30 -1.92 15.02
C THR A 222 14.41 -2.13 16.24
N PHE A 223 13.19 -2.65 16.07
CA PHE A 223 12.30 -2.93 17.20
C PHE A 223 12.88 -3.99 18.15
N GLN A 224 13.54 -5.02 17.62
CA GLN A 224 14.27 -5.98 18.47
C GLN A 224 15.38 -5.31 19.29
N LEU A 225 16.12 -4.36 18.71
CA LEU A 225 17.16 -3.61 19.44
C LEU A 225 16.56 -2.71 20.53
N ILE A 226 15.40 -2.09 20.26
CA ILE A 226 14.66 -1.29 21.25
C ILE A 226 14.26 -2.17 22.43
N ASP A 227 13.72 -3.36 22.17
CA ASP A 227 13.28 -4.29 23.21
C ASP A 227 14.45 -4.93 23.98
N ALA A 228 15.57 -5.21 23.30
CA ALA A 228 16.77 -5.79 23.92
C ALA A 228 17.54 -4.79 24.80
N ARG A 229 17.27 -3.49 24.66
CA ARG A 229 17.92 -2.41 25.43
C ARG A 229 16.87 -1.55 26.14
N PRO A 230 16.06 -2.12 27.04
CA PRO A 230 15.05 -1.36 27.74
C PRO A 230 15.70 -0.36 28.71
N LEU A 231 15.07 0.81 28.86
CA LEU A 231 15.45 1.77 29.89
C LEU A 231 15.12 1.20 31.28
N ALA A 232 16.06 1.32 32.21
CA ALA A 232 15.89 0.87 33.58
C ALA A 232 15.11 1.92 34.42
N VAL A 233 14.43 1.42 35.44
CA VAL A 233 13.83 2.22 36.51
C VAL A 233 14.86 2.26 37.64
N ASP A 234 15.60 3.36 37.70
CA ASP A 234 16.79 3.51 38.56
C ASP A 234 16.46 4.28 39.85
N LEU A 235 15.37 5.06 39.83
CA LEU A 235 14.97 5.96 40.90
C LEU A 235 13.59 5.57 41.42
N ILE A 236 13.50 5.31 42.72
CA ILE A 236 12.24 5.07 43.42
C ILE A 236 11.85 6.35 44.13
N GLU A 237 10.72 6.95 43.73
CA GLU A 237 10.22 8.18 44.32
C GLU A 237 9.27 7.89 45.48
N ALA A 238 9.42 8.65 46.57
CA ALA A 238 8.62 8.46 47.77
C ALA A 238 7.15 8.78 47.50
N VAL A 239 6.26 7.88 47.94
CA VAL A 239 4.81 8.05 47.83
C VAL A 239 4.33 8.98 48.95
N PRO A 240 3.66 10.12 48.63
CA PRO A 240 3.11 11.02 49.63
C PRO A 240 2.13 10.34 50.58
N PHE A 241 2.09 10.78 51.84
CA PHE A 241 1.19 10.25 52.87
C PHE A 241 -0.29 10.29 52.46
N ASP A 242 -0.72 11.35 51.76
CA ASP A 242 -2.11 11.50 51.30
C ASP A 242 -2.54 10.48 50.23
N LEU A 243 -1.59 9.87 49.52
CA LEU A 243 -1.83 8.82 48.52
C LEU A 243 -1.73 7.40 49.11
N GLN A 244 -1.40 7.26 50.39
CA GLN A 244 -1.38 5.96 51.10
C GLN A 244 -2.78 5.37 51.33
N GLY A 245 -3.84 6.16 51.09
CA GLY A 245 -5.24 5.71 51.10
C GLY A 245 -5.74 5.06 49.80
N LEU A 246 -4.96 5.09 48.71
CA LEU A 246 -5.24 4.27 47.53
C LEU A 246 -4.97 2.80 47.85
N ASP A 247 -5.67 1.89 47.15
CA ASP A 247 -5.45 0.44 47.29
C ASP A 247 -3.93 0.16 47.19
N PRO A 248 -3.30 -0.39 48.24
CA PRO A 248 -1.86 -0.66 48.29
C PRO A 248 -1.38 -1.49 47.09
N LYS A 249 -2.28 -2.28 46.49
CA LYS A 249 -1.99 -3.05 45.27
C LYS A 249 -1.66 -2.16 44.07
N VAL A 250 -2.30 -1.01 43.91
CA VAL A 250 -2.08 -0.09 42.79
C VAL A 250 -0.74 0.64 42.95
N VAL A 251 -0.44 1.10 44.16
CA VAL A 251 0.83 1.77 44.47
C VAL A 251 2.02 0.82 44.27
N ASN A 252 1.88 -0.42 44.73
CA ASN A 252 2.94 -1.43 44.56
C ASN A 252 3.05 -1.94 43.11
N MET A 253 2.00 -1.79 42.28
CA MET A 253 1.99 -2.24 40.88
C MET A 253 2.99 -1.46 40.01
N CYS A 254 3.09 -0.14 40.19
CA CYS A 254 4.04 0.69 39.45
C CYS A 254 5.44 0.64 40.10
N ALA A 255 5.51 0.63 41.44
CA ALA A 255 6.78 0.67 42.18
C ALA A 255 7.66 -0.59 42.02
N THR A 256 7.08 -1.73 41.63
CA THR A 256 7.79 -3.01 41.46
C THR A 256 8.36 -3.23 40.06
N ARG A 257 8.12 -2.31 39.11
CA ARG A 257 8.58 -2.43 37.73
C ARG A 257 10.01 -1.95 37.59
N SER A 258 10.86 -2.77 36.95
CA SER A 258 12.30 -2.51 36.80
C SER A 258 12.69 -1.87 35.47
N THR A 259 11.79 -1.84 34.49
CA THR A 259 12.07 -1.27 33.15
C THR A 259 10.91 -0.41 32.66
N CYS A 260 11.21 0.54 31.77
CA CYS A 260 10.18 1.37 31.15
C CYS A 260 9.09 0.55 30.45
N ASN A 261 9.46 -0.45 29.65
CA ASN A 261 8.50 -1.29 28.92
C ASN A 261 7.54 -2.02 29.88
N THR A 262 8.04 -2.50 31.02
CA THR A 262 7.19 -3.15 32.02
C THR A 262 6.38 -2.15 32.84
N CYS A 263 6.85 -0.91 33.01
CA CYS A 263 6.11 0.19 33.62
C CYS A 263 4.87 0.56 32.79
N ILE A 264 5.06 0.90 31.52
CA ILE A 264 3.96 1.37 30.64
C ILE A 264 2.99 0.26 30.22
N SER A 265 3.33 -1.01 30.48
CA SER A 265 2.43 -2.14 30.25
C SER A 265 1.15 -2.09 31.08
N ALA A 266 1.16 -1.35 32.19
CA ALA A 266 -0.01 -1.10 33.01
C ALA A 266 -0.59 0.28 32.68
N HIS A 267 -1.84 0.34 32.24
CA HIS A 267 -2.51 1.58 31.81
C HIS A 267 -2.62 2.68 32.88
N VAL A 268 -2.32 2.38 34.15
CA VAL A 268 -2.33 3.32 35.28
C VAL A 268 -0.96 3.87 35.64
N CYS A 269 0.12 3.30 35.06
CA CYS A 269 1.49 3.68 35.33
C CYS A 269 2.08 4.44 34.13
N GLY A 270 3.03 5.34 34.39
CA GLY A 270 3.82 6.02 33.38
C GLY A 270 5.27 6.18 33.82
N PHE A 271 6.13 6.45 32.85
CA PHE A 271 7.56 6.56 33.01
C PHE A 271 7.98 8.04 33.11
N CYS A 272 8.66 8.39 34.19
CA CYS A 272 9.21 9.72 34.47
C CYS A 272 10.73 9.70 34.32
N TYR A 273 11.32 10.64 33.60
CA TYR A 273 12.76 10.67 33.34
C TYR A 273 13.29 12.08 33.10
N GLN A 274 14.62 12.24 33.16
CA GLN A 274 15.31 13.46 32.78
C GLN A 274 16.24 13.21 31.59
N LEU A 275 16.51 14.26 30.81
CA LEU A 275 17.45 14.23 29.70
C LEU A 275 18.75 14.95 30.09
N THR A 276 19.88 14.26 29.96
CA THR A 276 21.20 14.89 30.06
C THR A 276 21.47 15.80 28.85
N ALA A 277 22.46 16.70 28.94
CA ALA A 277 22.93 17.51 27.81
C ALA A 277 23.25 16.67 26.54
N ASP A 278 23.73 15.44 26.72
CA ASP A 278 24.02 14.47 25.65
C ASP A 278 22.78 13.70 25.15
N ARG A 279 21.57 14.11 25.52
CA ARG A 279 20.28 13.48 25.17
C ARG A 279 20.14 12.03 25.63
N ARG A 280 20.83 11.67 26.71
CA ARG A 280 20.66 10.37 27.38
C ARG A 280 19.57 10.48 28.42
N VAL A 281 18.78 9.42 28.53
CA VAL A 281 17.74 9.28 29.54
C VAL A 281 18.40 8.83 30.83
N VAL A 282 18.13 9.56 31.92
CA VAL A 282 18.64 9.28 33.26
C VAL A 282 17.54 9.50 34.30
N ASN A 283 17.75 8.96 35.51
CA ASN A 283 16.81 9.08 36.63
C ASN A 283 15.40 8.60 36.25
N GLY A 284 15.30 7.37 35.74
CA GLY A 284 14.02 6.77 35.36
C GLY A 284 13.22 6.31 36.58
N SER A 285 11.97 6.73 36.70
CA SER A 285 11.02 6.33 37.75
C SER A 285 9.71 5.82 37.12
N CYS A 286 9.07 4.83 37.73
CA CYS A 286 7.73 4.37 37.35
C CYS A 286 6.69 4.92 38.33
N LEU A 287 5.80 5.80 37.87
CA LEU A 287 4.87 6.56 38.71
C LEU A 287 3.42 6.37 38.27
N ILE A 288 2.48 6.56 39.19
CA ILE A 288 1.04 6.54 38.87
C ILE A 288 0.67 7.79 38.09
N SER A 289 -0.16 7.63 37.06
CA SER A 289 -0.68 8.75 36.27
C SER A 289 -1.85 9.45 36.93
N THR A 290 -2.00 10.75 36.69
CA THR A 290 -3.18 11.51 37.12
C THR A 290 -4.45 11.10 36.36
N ALA A 291 -4.32 10.75 35.08
CA ALA A 291 -5.41 10.31 34.22
C ALA A 291 -4.86 9.47 33.03
N LEU A 292 -5.73 8.70 32.38
CA LEU A 292 -5.37 7.98 31.15
C LEU A 292 -4.88 8.98 30.09
N PHE A 293 -3.72 8.71 29.48
CA PHE A 293 -3.05 9.62 28.52
C PHE A 293 -2.65 11.00 29.09
N SER A 294 -2.48 11.13 30.42
CA SER A 294 -1.96 12.35 31.03
C SER A 294 -0.46 12.53 30.78
N HIS A 295 -0.03 13.79 30.66
CA HIS A 295 1.38 14.18 30.59
C HIS A 295 1.99 14.49 31.97
N THR A 296 1.29 14.15 33.06
CA THR A 296 1.75 14.37 34.43
C THR A 296 1.47 13.17 35.33
N SER A 297 2.37 12.93 36.28
CA SER A 297 2.20 11.91 37.31
C SER A 297 1.42 12.46 38.51
N ALA A 298 0.78 11.57 39.26
CA ALA A 298 0.03 11.92 40.47
C ALA A 298 0.94 12.43 41.61
N TYR A 299 2.21 12.00 41.61
CA TYR A 299 3.23 12.40 42.58
C TYR A 299 4.62 12.37 41.93
N GLY A 300 5.64 12.82 42.67
CA GLY A 300 7.03 12.81 42.21
C GLY A 300 7.41 14.03 41.35
N ARG A 301 8.59 13.96 40.72
CA ARG A 301 9.19 15.05 39.90
C ARG A 301 8.35 15.42 38.68
N CYS A 302 7.58 14.46 38.17
CA CYS A 302 6.70 14.63 37.01
C CYS A 302 5.28 15.13 37.37
N ASN A 303 5.06 15.58 38.61
CA ASN A 303 3.77 16.10 39.04
C ASN A 303 3.51 17.52 38.49
N SER A 304 2.25 17.81 38.16
CA SER A 304 1.78 19.08 37.59
C SER A 304 2.14 20.32 38.43
N SER A 305 2.32 20.18 39.74
CA SER A 305 2.70 21.27 40.65
C SER A 305 4.15 21.73 40.53
N GLN A 306 5.03 20.92 39.92
CA GLN A 306 6.43 21.28 39.66
C GLN A 306 6.68 21.75 38.22
N LEU A 307 5.77 21.48 37.28
CA LEU A 307 5.88 21.96 35.90
C LEU A 307 5.64 23.48 35.75
N THR A 308 4.96 24.12 36.70
CA THR A 308 4.67 25.56 36.70
C THR A 308 5.85 26.44 37.17
N SER A 309 6.93 25.85 37.68
CA SER A 309 8.15 26.59 38.03
C SER A 309 9.09 26.83 36.84
N ALA A 310 8.71 26.43 35.62
CA ALA A 310 9.43 26.70 34.38
C ALA A 310 9.33 28.17 33.88
N GLY A 311 9.03 29.11 34.79
CA GLY A 311 8.97 30.55 34.52
C GLY A 311 10.31 31.28 34.65
N ASP A 312 11.34 30.66 35.24
CA ASP A 312 12.67 31.26 35.38
C ASP A 312 13.71 30.56 34.48
N ALA A 313 14.16 31.30 33.46
CA ALA A 313 15.00 30.86 32.34
C ALA A 313 16.47 30.51 32.71
N SER A 314 16.78 30.21 33.98
CA SER A 314 18.16 29.98 34.45
C SER A 314 18.42 28.57 35.01
N HIS A 315 17.41 27.69 35.08
CA HIS A 315 17.56 26.31 35.55
C HIS A 315 16.95 25.24 34.62
N SER A 316 17.17 25.39 33.31
CA SER A 316 16.69 24.46 32.27
C SER A 316 17.40 23.09 32.22
N ARG A 317 18.09 22.64 33.29
CA ARG A 317 18.89 21.40 33.30
C ARG A 317 18.23 20.19 33.98
N ASP A 318 17.16 20.38 34.76
CA ASP A 318 16.51 19.30 35.52
C ASP A 318 15.02 19.11 35.19
N LEU A 319 14.58 19.47 33.97
CA LEU A 319 13.20 19.27 33.56
C LEU A 319 12.89 17.76 33.44
N ALA A 320 12.05 17.26 34.34
CA ALA A 320 11.54 15.88 34.29
C ALA A 320 10.37 15.79 33.28
N LEU A 321 10.40 14.76 32.43
CA LEU A 321 9.42 14.48 31.40
C LEU A 321 8.66 13.20 31.74
N PHE A 322 7.36 13.18 31.46
CA PHE A 322 6.48 12.05 31.74
C PHE A 322 5.84 11.51 30.46
N THR A 323 5.78 10.18 30.36
CA THR A 323 5.17 9.46 29.24
C THR A 323 4.42 8.23 29.73
N MET A 324 3.33 7.87 29.06
CA MET A 324 2.44 6.76 29.41
C MET A 324 2.36 5.70 28.32
N ASP A 325 2.60 6.11 27.08
CA ASP A 325 2.26 5.36 25.86
C ASP A 325 3.49 4.98 25.02
N TYR A 326 4.67 5.50 25.38
CA TYR A 326 5.93 5.12 24.73
C TYR A 326 7.12 5.21 25.69
N CYS A 327 8.16 4.44 25.41
CA CYS A 327 9.46 4.50 26.08
C CYS A 327 10.49 5.18 25.18
N PRO A 328 11.22 6.21 25.64
CA PRO A 328 12.22 6.86 24.80
C PRO A 328 13.33 5.90 24.37
N SER A 329 13.77 5.98 23.11
CA SER A 329 14.86 5.14 22.62
C SER A 329 15.74 5.85 21.61
N ALA A 330 17.06 5.72 21.77
CA ALA A 330 18.03 6.23 20.81
C ALA A 330 17.93 5.53 19.45
N TYR A 331 17.47 4.27 19.44
CA TYR A 331 17.30 3.48 18.21
C TYR A 331 16.04 3.87 17.42
N GLY A 332 15.15 4.70 17.96
CA GLY A 332 13.90 5.08 17.30
C GLY A 332 14.11 5.71 15.92
N TRP A 333 15.18 6.49 15.72
CA TRP A 333 15.52 7.09 14.43
C TRP A 333 15.78 6.08 13.31
N LEU A 334 16.28 4.88 13.65
CA LEU A 334 16.43 3.79 12.69
C LEU A 334 15.06 3.28 12.21
N ALA A 335 14.02 3.35 13.04
CA ALA A 335 12.66 2.98 12.66
C ALA A 335 12.07 4.01 11.68
N VAL A 336 12.30 5.31 11.92
CA VAL A 336 11.91 6.36 10.95
C VAL A 336 12.62 6.17 9.61
N LEU A 337 13.94 5.91 9.63
CA LEU A 337 14.70 5.60 8.41
C LEU A 337 14.14 4.37 7.70
N GLY A 338 13.82 3.30 8.44
CA GLY A 338 13.22 2.09 7.89
C GLY A 338 11.86 2.35 7.22
N LEU A 339 11.00 3.16 7.83
CA LEU A 339 9.71 3.57 7.25
C LEU A 339 9.87 4.41 5.98
N ILE A 340 10.81 5.37 5.98
CA ILE A 340 11.13 6.19 4.81
C ILE A 340 11.60 5.33 3.65
N LEU A 341 12.56 4.41 3.91
CA LEU A 341 13.07 3.49 2.89
C LEU A 341 11.97 2.56 2.38
N TYR A 342 11.13 2.03 3.27
CA TYR A 342 10.00 1.20 2.90
C TYR A 342 9.08 1.90 1.90
N LEU A 343 8.66 3.14 2.18
CA LEU A 343 7.78 3.89 1.26
C LEU A 343 8.50 4.32 -0.02
N ALA A 344 9.78 4.68 0.06
CA ALA A 344 10.57 5.03 -1.11
C ALA A 344 10.69 3.86 -2.11
N PHE A 345 10.77 2.62 -1.64
CA PHE A 345 10.81 1.43 -2.50
C PHE A 345 9.43 0.90 -2.87
N PHE A 346 8.44 1.01 -1.98
CA PHE A 346 7.08 0.53 -2.25
C PHE A 346 6.38 1.37 -3.32
N ALA A 347 6.42 2.70 -3.18
CA ALA A 347 5.63 3.64 -3.99
C ALA A 347 5.85 3.54 -5.50
N PRO A 348 7.09 3.48 -6.04
CA PRO A 348 7.30 3.48 -7.49
C PRO A 348 6.98 2.15 -8.16
N GLY A 349 6.96 1.03 -7.42
CA GLY A 349 6.72 -0.31 -7.97
C GLY A 349 5.39 -0.88 -7.50
N MET A 350 5.38 -1.47 -6.30
CA MET A 350 4.20 -2.13 -5.75
C MET A 350 2.99 -1.20 -5.55
N GLY A 351 3.17 0.13 -5.56
CA GLY A 351 2.07 1.09 -5.60
C GLY A 351 1.24 1.00 -6.89
N PRO A 352 1.73 1.48 -8.05
CA PRO A 352 0.95 1.57 -9.29
C PRO A 352 0.91 0.28 -10.13
N LEU A 353 1.89 -0.62 -10.00
CA LEU A 353 2.03 -1.75 -10.92
C LEU A 353 0.93 -2.81 -10.78
N PRO A 354 0.46 -3.19 -9.58
CA PRO A 354 -0.67 -4.12 -9.44
C PRO A 354 -1.93 -3.69 -10.17
N TRP A 355 -2.22 -2.37 -10.17
CA TRP A 355 -3.38 -1.80 -10.85
C TRP A 355 -3.22 -1.81 -12.37
N THR A 356 -2.07 -1.35 -12.86
CA THR A 356 -1.79 -1.29 -14.30
C THR A 356 -1.70 -2.68 -14.92
N ILE A 357 -1.06 -3.64 -14.24
CA ILE A 357 -0.99 -5.04 -14.69
C ILE A 357 -2.40 -5.64 -14.75
N ASN A 358 -3.26 -5.45 -13.74
CA ASN A 358 -4.62 -5.96 -13.78
C ASN A 358 -5.46 -5.37 -14.93
N ALA A 359 -5.19 -4.13 -15.36
CA ALA A 359 -5.87 -3.52 -16.49
C ALA A 359 -5.46 -4.12 -17.86
N GLU A 360 -4.26 -4.69 -17.94
CA GLU A 360 -3.67 -5.25 -19.17
C GLU A 360 -3.75 -6.78 -19.25
N LEU A 361 -3.81 -7.46 -18.10
CA LEU A 361 -3.68 -8.91 -17.99
C LEU A 361 -4.84 -9.67 -18.63
N TYR A 362 -6.06 -9.14 -18.56
CA TYR A 362 -7.29 -9.84 -18.94
C TYR A 362 -7.73 -9.55 -20.39
N PRO A 363 -8.28 -10.56 -21.09
CA PRO A 363 -8.92 -10.35 -22.39
C PRO A 363 -10.13 -9.42 -22.27
N ALA A 364 -10.52 -8.77 -23.37
CA ALA A 364 -11.52 -7.70 -23.36
C ALA A 364 -12.86 -8.09 -22.70
N TRP A 365 -13.33 -9.32 -22.92
CA TRP A 365 -14.58 -9.83 -22.35
C TRP A 365 -14.52 -10.09 -20.83
N ALA A 366 -13.34 -10.41 -20.29
CA ALA A 366 -13.14 -10.77 -18.88
C ALA A 366 -12.61 -9.61 -18.03
N ARG A 367 -12.16 -8.51 -18.67
CA ARG A 367 -11.40 -7.44 -18.02
C ARG A 367 -12.10 -6.82 -16.84
N ASN A 368 -13.37 -6.46 -16.99
CA ASN A 368 -14.12 -5.79 -15.93
C ASN A 368 -14.29 -6.70 -14.72
N THR A 369 -14.65 -7.97 -14.94
CA THR A 369 -14.78 -8.97 -13.87
C THR A 369 -13.44 -9.24 -13.19
N GLY A 370 -12.35 -9.42 -13.96
CA GLY A 370 -11.02 -9.65 -13.41
C GLY A 370 -10.50 -8.50 -12.55
N VAL A 371 -10.66 -7.26 -13.02
CA VAL A 371 -10.28 -6.05 -12.25
C VAL A 371 -11.15 -5.92 -10.99
N ALA A 372 -12.45 -6.19 -11.07
CA ALA A 372 -13.33 -6.16 -9.91
C ALA A 372 -12.90 -7.20 -8.85
N MET A 373 -12.65 -8.45 -9.25
CA MET A 373 -12.20 -9.51 -8.34
C MET A 373 -10.85 -9.19 -7.70
N ALA A 374 -9.90 -8.68 -8.48
CA ALA A 374 -8.59 -8.27 -7.95
C ALA A 374 -8.72 -7.11 -6.94
N THR A 375 -9.65 -6.18 -7.20
CA THR A 375 -9.97 -5.08 -6.28
C THR A 375 -10.63 -5.61 -5.00
N SER A 376 -11.55 -6.58 -5.10
CA SER A 376 -12.15 -7.25 -3.94
C SER A 376 -11.08 -7.97 -3.10
N ALA A 377 -10.15 -8.66 -3.74
CA ALA A 377 -9.02 -9.30 -3.06
C ALA A 377 -8.13 -8.28 -2.34
N ASN A 378 -7.89 -7.11 -2.95
CA ASN A 378 -7.18 -6.00 -2.34
C ASN A 378 -7.88 -5.52 -1.05
N TRP A 379 -9.17 -5.19 -1.13
CA TRP A 379 -9.90 -4.68 0.03
C TRP A 379 -10.09 -5.72 1.13
N LEU A 380 -10.27 -7.00 0.78
CA LEU A 380 -10.36 -8.08 1.74
C LEU A 380 -9.04 -8.29 2.48
N ALA A 381 -7.91 -8.29 1.76
CA ALA A 381 -6.59 -8.38 2.36
C ALA A 381 -6.32 -7.18 3.27
N ASN A 382 -6.65 -5.97 2.80
CA ASN A 382 -6.52 -4.74 3.59
C ASN A 382 -7.29 -4.82 4.92
N PHE A 383 -8.54 -5.28 4.86
CA PHE A 383 -9.39 -5.46 6.04
C PHE A 383 -8.74 -6.38 7.08
N PHE A 384 -8.30 -7.58 6.67
CA PHE A 384 -7.68 -8.52 7.60
C PHE A 384 -6.35 -8.01 8.16
N VAL A 385 -5.49 -7.42 7.33
CA VAL A 385 -4.21 -6.88 7.77
C VAL A 385 -4.40 -5.73 8.75
N SER A 386 -5.34 -4.82 8.47
CA SER A 386 -5.60 -3.67 9.33
C SER A 386 -6.22 -4.07 10.66
N LEU A 387 -7.17 -5.02 10.67
CA LEU A 387 -7.79 -5.51 11.90
C LEU A 387 -6.82 -6.28 12.79
N THR A 388 -5.92 -7.05 12.22
CA THR A 388 -5.01 -7.93 12.99
C THR A 388 -3.73 -7.24 13.43
N PHE A 389 -3.34 -6.13 12.79
CA PHE A 389 -2.04 -5.50 13.00
C PHE A 389 -1.71 -5.16 14.46
N LEU A 390 -2.58 -4.40 15.13
CA LEU A 390 -2.30 -3.96 16.51
C LEU A 390 -2.28 -5.16 17.47
N SER A 391 -3.25 -6.07 17.35
CA SER A 391 -3.29 -7.28 18.18
C SER A 391 -2.07 -8.19 17.96
N LEU A 392 -1.61 -8.33 16.71
CA LEU A 392 -0.43 -9.11 16.39
C LEU A 392 0.85 -8.44 16.93
N THR A 393 0.94 -7.11 16.85
CA THR A 393 2.06 -6.34 17.40
C THR A 393 2.11 -6.47 18.92
N GLU A 394 0.98 -6.28 19.61
CA GLU A 394 0.88 -6.49 21.05
C GLU A 394 1.21 -7.93 21.47
N TRP A 395 0.92 -8.93 20.63
CA TRP A 395 1.25 -10.32 20.92
C TRP A 395 2.75 -10.61 20.70
N LEU A 396 3.32 -10.16 19.57
CA LEU A 396 4.73 -10.38 19.22
C LEU A 396 5.70 -9.60 20.11
N THR A 397 5.32 -8.41 20.57
CA THR A 397 6.19 -7.50 21.35
C THR A 397 6.07 -7.72 22.87
N ARG A 398 5.25 -8.68 23.35
CA ARG A 398 5.14 -8.98 24.79
C ARG A 398 6.46 -9.54 25.34
N PRO A 399 7.03 -8.94 26.40
CA PRO A 399 8.22 -9.47 27.06
C PRO A 399 7.90 -10.84 27.67
N GLY A 400 8.52 -11.91 27.17
CA GLY A 400 8.43 -13.25 27.76
C GLY A 400 7.99 -14.40 26.84
N GLN A 401 7.73 -14.18 25.54
CA GLN A 401 7.64 -15.26 24.56
C GLN A 401 8.85 -15.27 23.63
N GLU A 402 9.73 -16.27 23.81
CA GLU A 402 10.84 -16.60 22.92
C GLU A 402 10.33 -17.17 21.58
N ILE A 403 9.76 -16.32 20.73
CA ILE A 403 9.55 -16.64 19.31
C ILE A 403 10.32 -15.60 18.48
N THR A 404 11.64 -15.54 18.67
CA THR A 404 12.54 -14.75 17.82
C THR A 404 13.54 -15.67 17.14
N PRO A 405 13.54 -15.79 15.80
CA PRO A 405 14.66 -16.42 15.11
C PRO A 405 15.92 -15.56 15.29
N PRO A 406 17.11 -16.17 15.43
CA PRO A 406 18.34 -15.44 15.70
C PRO A 406 18.67 -14.43 14.58
N PRO A 407 19.41 -13.34 14.89
CA PRO A 407 19.75 -12.29 13.92
C PRO A 407 20.49 -12.79 12.67
N SER A 408 21.11 -13.97 12.73
CA SER A 408 21.75 -14.63 11.58
C SER A 408 20.76 -15.01 10.47
N SER A 409 19.53 -15.41 10.81
CA SER A 409 18.50 -15.82 9.84
C SER A 409 18.13 -14.70 8.87
N SER A 410 18.02 -13.47 9.38
CA SER A 410 17.67 -12.29 8.59
C SER A 410 18.78 -11.93 7.58
N PHE A 411 20.05 -12.09 7.96
CA PHE A 411 21.20 -11.86 7.06
C PHE A 411 21.29 -12.91 5.93
N PHE A 412 20.95 -14.17 6.19
CA PHE A 412 20.92 -15.21 5.15
C PHE A 412 19.83 -14.96 4.10
N ILE A 413 18.64 -14.50 4.52
CA ILE A 413 17.55 -14.14 3.60
C ILE A 413 17.96 -12.96 2.70
N LEU A 414 18.59 -11.93 3.28
CA LEU A 414 19.04 -10.74 2.55
C LEU A 414 20.11 -11.04 1.49
N SER A 415 21.10 -11.87 1.83
CA SER A 415 22.16 -12.25 0.88
C SER A 415 21.68 -13.17 -0.24
N SER A 416 20.74 -14.07 0.06
CA SER A 416 20.13 -14.97 -0.93
C SER A 416 19.22 -14.22 -1.91
N LEU A 417 18.47 -13.21 -1.43
CA LEU A 417 17.56 -12.40 -2.24
C LEU A 417 18.29 -11.41 -3.16
N PHE A 418 19.36 -10.77 -2.68
CA PHE A 418 20.19 -9.90 -3.53
C PHE A 418 20.89 -10.69 -4.63
N ARG A 419 21.37 -11.91 -4.29
CA ARG A 419 22.00 -12.82 -5.23
C ARG A 419 20.99 -13.39 -6.24
N THR A 420 19.74 -13.66 -5.85
CA THR A 420 18.68 -14.02 -6.81
C THR A 420 18.24 -12.85 -7.68
N CYS A 421 18.16 -11.62 -7.17
CA CYS A 421 17.84 -10.45 -8.00
C CYS A 421 18.94 -10.13 -9.03
N TRP A 422 20.22 -10.29 -8.64
CA TRP A 422 21.35 -10.13 -9.55
C TRP A 422 21.37 -11.24 -10.62
N LEU A 423 21.15 -12.50 -10.22
CA LEU A 423 21.18 -13.66 -11.14
C LEU A 423 19.95 -13.74 -12.06
N LEU A 424 18.78 -13.27 -11.61
CA LEU A 424 17.55 -13.20 -12.44
C LEU A 424 17.56 -12.03 -13.43
N GLY A 425 18.53 -11.11 -13.32
CA GLY A 425 18.78 -10.05 -14.31
C GLY A 425 19.51 -10.55 -15.57
N GLU A 426 20.18 -11.71 -15.52
CA GLU A 426 21.00 -12.19 -16.63
C GLU A 426 20.62 -13.57 -17.20
N ILE A 427 19.70 -14.34 -16.59
CA ILE A 427 19.49 -15.74 -17.02
C ILE A 427 18.01 -16.15 -17.06
N ASN A 428 17.54 -16.51 -18.25
CA ASN A 428 16.52 -17.55 -18.47
C ASN A 428 17.26 -18.86 -18.86
N PRO A 429 16.73 -20.08 -18.64
CA PRO A 429 15.65 -20.50 -17.72
C PRO A 429 16.01 -21.71 -16.81
N LEU A 430 15.09 -22.06 -15.88
CA LEU A 430 14.89 -23.30 -15.06
C LEU A 430 15.34 -23.28 -13.56
N PRO A 431 14.74 -24.11 -12.66
CA PRO A 431 13.31 -24.36 -12.40
C PRO A 431 12.99 -24.31 -10.87
N PHE A 432 12.00 -23.54 -10.39
CA PHE A 432 11.49 -23.70 -9.00
C PHE A 432 9.99 -23.40 -8.86
N SER A 433 9.29 -24.35 -8.24
CA SER A 433 7.85 -24.66 -8.37
C SER A 433 6.85 -23.68 -7.74
N PHE A 434 7.27 -22.50 -7.28
CA PHE A 434 6.37 -21.46 -6.74
C PHE A 434 6.32 -20.20 -7.63
N MET A 435 7.33 -19.98 -8.48
CA MET A 435 7.38 -18.85 -9.42
C MET A 435 6.58 -19.06 -10.72
N ASN A 436 6.08 -20.26 -10.98
CA ASN A 436 5.23 -20.55 -12.15
C ASN A 436 3.81 -19.94 -12.07
N PHE A 437 3.44 -19.27 -10.96
CA PHE A 437 2.18 -18.52 -10.88
C PHE A 437 2.23 -17.16 -11.57
N ILE A 438 3.43 -16.62 -11.82
CA ILE A 438 3.63 -15.30 -12.46
C ILE A 438 4.04 -15.46 -13.94
N CYS A 439 4.29 -16.67 -14.41
CA CYS A 439 4.75 -16.94 -15.77
C CYS A 439 3.60 -17.43 -16.67
N VAL A 440 2.96 -16.51 -17.40
CA VAL A 440 2.22 -16.86 -18.64
C VAL A 440 2.99 -16.28 -19.81
N CYS A 441 4.09 -16.95 -20.16
CA CYS A 441 4.62 -16.97 -21.51
C CYS A 441 4.45 -18.40 -22.00
N THR A 442 3.49 -18.64 -22.90
CA THR A 442 3.37 -19.93 -23.57
C THR A 442 4.38 -19.94 -24.72
N SER A 443 5.44 -20.72 -24.59
CA SER A 443 6.32 -21.08 -25.72
C SER A 443 5.61 -22.16 -26.54
N ASP A 444 5.43 -21.92 -27.84
CA ASP A 444 5.05 -22.99 -28.77
C ASP A 444 6.23 -23.96 -28.92
N SER A 445 5.94 -25.21 -29.28
CA SER A 445 6.83 -26.37 -29.51
C SER A 445 8.06 -26.13 -30.41
N LYS A 446 8.25 -24.91 -30.93
CA LYS A 446 9.34 -24.49 -31.82
C LYS A 446 10.23 -23.37 -31.26
N GLY A 447 10.06 -22.93 -30.01
CA GLY A 447 11.07 -22.12 -29.30
C GLY A 447 11.33 -20.70 -29.84
N ASN A 448 10.33 -20.03 -30.42
CA ASN A 448 10.45 -18.62 -30.81
C ASN A 448 9.62 -17.72 -29.89
N ASP A 449 10.29 -16.83 -29.15
CA ASP A 449 9.67 -15.76 -28.39
C ASP A 449 9.22 -14.64 -29.35
N ARG A 450 7.91 -14.38 -29.46
CA ARG A 450 7.38 -13.19 -30.15
C ARG A 450 6.76 -12.23 -29.13
N PHE A 451 7.16 -10.97 -29.20
CA PHE A 451 6.48 -9.85 -28.57
C PHE A 451 5.13 -9.62 -29.25
N LEU A 452 4.05 -9.57 -28.47
CA LEU A 452 2.78 -8.97 -28.90
C LEU A 452 2.88 -7.46 -28.67
N GLU A 453 3.24 -6.71 -29.71
CA GLU A 453 2.92 -5.29 -29.81
C GLU A 453 1.40 -5.17 -29.97
N VAL A 454 0.77 -4.30 -29.16
CA VAL A 454 -0.67 -3.93 -29.25
C VAL A 454 -0.79 -2.49 -29.71
#